data_AF-A0A813ZM00-F1
#
_entry.id   AF-A0A813ZM00-F1
#
_cell.length_a   1.000
_cell.length_b   1.000
_cell.length_c   1.000
_cell.angle_alpha   90.00
_cell.angle_beta   90.00
_cell.angle_gamma   90.00
#
_symmetry.space_group_name_H-M   'P 1'
#
loop_
_entity.id
_entity.type
_entity.pdbx_description
1 polymer ?
#
loop_
_entity_poly.entity_id
_entity_poly.type
_entity_poly.pdbx_seq_one_letter_code
_entity_poly.pdbx_strand_id
1 'polypeptide(L)'
;MSSASEVFPQYLIHAGDAVQSYNSLEEWQTNFADPLSFAWRSKRMHSPPAILYAHGNHDQDTTNRYIYTTGPRKGENWFSATLGTARFIVLDSQPLHLFKAQLDWLQRETRLETWNRASFRIAIVHIAPFIEYWEPRAWEELGEKHWGDYKLTKSNAMFPNITKLNLTIERRSPMNSLEFLRSVVDVSKLVEVKLESHCFHKDNQNLLFEIISILEQAYSLSSLIIHSRCCKYELYPFLNHIFSIIPHQIKRLQTLINQLDQIETILKRCQNLLVVRFEITRLKFSQEVIDWFNPNTMDSTFRRHDGCDVI
;
A
#
# COMPACT_ATOMS: atom_id res chain seq x y z
N MET A 1 33.58 13.18 24.46
CA MET A 1 32.61 12.09 24.17
C MET A 1 31.24 12.58 24.62
N SER A 2 30.38 13.00 23.70
CA SER A 2 29.00 13.37 24.05
C SER A 2 28.22 12.10 24.34
N SER A 3 27.70 11.96 25.55
CA SER A 3 26.70 10.94 25.87
C SER A 3 25.53 11.12 24.90
N ALA A 4 25.23 10.11 24.08
CA ALA A 4 23.94 10.04 23.43
C ALA A 4 22.88 10.10 24.54
N SER A 5 22.07 11.17 24.55
CA SER A 5 20.94 11.26 25.47
C SER A 5 20.05 10.04 25.21
N GLU A 6 19.87 9.20 26.22
CA GLU A 6 18.92 8.10 26.17
C GLU A 6 17.54 8.67 25.83
N VAL A 7 17.03 8.34 24.63
CA VAL A 7 15.69 8.77 24.22
C VAL A 7 14.70 7.78 24.83
N PHE A 8 13.94 8.26 25.81
CA PHE A 8 12.87 7.48 26.42
C PHE A 8 11.60 7.59 25.56
N PRO A 9 10.90 6.47 25.28
CA PRO A 9 9.62 6.52 24.61
C PRO A 9 8.60 7.23 25.50
N GLN A 10 7.96 8.27 24.96
CA GLN A 10 6.91 9.03 25.64
C GLN A 10 5.57 8.27 25.68
N TYR A 11 5.38 7.34 24.75
CA TYR A 11 4.16 6.57 24.55
C TYR A 11 4.54 5.15 24.09
N LEU A 12 3.70 4.17 24.39
CA LEU A 12 3.80 2.81 23.88
C LEU A 12 2.65 2.57 22.89
N ILE A 13 2.93 1.88 21.79
CA ILE A 13 1.91 1.38 20.88
C ILE A 13 1.92 -0.14 21.01
N HIS A 14 0.78 -0.74 21.33
CA HIS A 14 0.59 -2.18 21.38
C HIS A 14 -0.45 -2.59 20.35
N ALA A 15 -0.09 -3.47 19.43
CA ALA A 15 -0.93 -3.83 18.28
C ALA A 15 -1.76 -5.10 18.54
N GLY A 16 -2.28 -5.28 19.76
CA GLY A 16 -3.08 -6.45 20.15
C GLY A 16 -2.28 -7.69 20.53
N ASP A 17 -3.00 -8.72 21.00
CA ASP A 17 -2.48 -10.01 21.46
C ASP A 17 -1.41 -9.86 22.55
N ALA A 18 -1.78 -9.18 23.64
CA ALA A 18 -0.88 -9.05 24.80
C ALA A 18 -0.64 -10.40 25.49
N VAL A 19 -1.59 -11.32 25.38
CA VAL A 19 -1.55 -12.66 25.95
C VAL A 19 -2.10 -13.66 24.95
N GLN A 20 -1.86 -14.96 25.18
CA GLN A 20 -2.43 -16.01 24.35
C GLN A 20 -3.83 -16.42 24.83
N SER A 21 -4.05 -16.37 26.14
CA SER A 21 -5.32 -16.74 26.77
C SER A 21 -5.99 -15.53 27.43
N TYR A 22 -7.00 -14.94 26.78
CA TYR A 22 -7.71 -13.75 27.29
C TYR A 22 -8.22 -13.88 28.73
N ASN A 23 -8.58 -15.08 29.18
CA ASN A 23 -9.17 -15.33 30.50
C ASN A 23 -8.13 -15.63 31.59
N SER A 24 -6.85 -15.77 31.25
CA SER A 24 -5.79 -16.09 32.20
C SER A 24 -5.23 -14.81 32.83
N LEU A 25 -5.70 -14.47 34.03
CA LEU A 25 -5.15 -13.34 34.79
C LEU A 25 -3.63 -13.50 35.03
N GLU A 26 -3.16 -14.73 35.20
CA GLU A 26 -1.74 -15.04 35.34
C GLU A 26 -0.95 -14.64 34.09
N GLU A 27 -1.43 -14.94 32.88
CA GLU A 27 -0.78 -14.51 31.64
C GLU A 27 -0.78 -12.98 31.52
N TRP A 28 -1.89 -12.31 31.84
CA TRP A 28 -1.95 -10.84 31.83
C TRP A 28 -0.93 -10.20 32.76
N GLN A 29 -0.72 -10.80 33.93
CA GLN A 29 0.29 -10.34 34.87
C GLN A 29 1.71 -10.64 34.36
N THR A 30 2.00 -11.89 34.03
CA THR A 30 3.36 -12.38 33.81
C THR A 30 3.90 -12.10 32.41
N ASN A 31 3.05 -12.08 31.38
CA ASN A 31 3.46 -11.87 29.98
C ASN A 31 3.33 -10.41 29.55
N PHE A 32 2.43 -9.63 30.17
CA PHE A 32 2.18 -8.25 29.77
C PHE A 32 2.55 -7.22 30.85
N ALA A 33 1.91 -7.26 32.02
CA ALA A 33 2.06 -6.21 33.02
C ALA A 33 3.44 -6.18 33.71
N ASP A 34 3.97 -7.34 34.09
CA ASP A 34 5.26 -7.47 34.79
C ASP A 34 6.44 -7.07 33.89
N PRO A 35 6.55 -7.55 32.63
CA PRO A 35 7.62 -7.12 31.73
C PRO A 35 7.62 -5.61 31.50
N LEU A 36 6.45 -4.99 31.31
CA LEU A 36 6.32 -3.54 31.18
C LEU A 36 6.73 -2.81 32.45
N SER A 37 6.24 -3.26 33.61
CA SER A 37 6.58 -2.69 34.92
C SER A 37 8.07 -2.78 35.21
N PHE A 38 8.70 -3.91 34.90
CA PHE A 38 10.14 -4.11 35.03
C PHE A 38 10.93 -3.20 34.09
N ALA A 39 10.52 -3.09 32.82
CA ALA A 39 11.15 -2.21 31.84
C ALA A 39 11.08 -0.73 32.26
N TRP A 40 9.95 -0.28 32.82
CA TRP A 40 9.81 1.10 33.29
C TRP A 40 10.62 1.39 34.56
N ARG A 41 10.63 0.46 35.52
CA ARG A 41 11.43 0.57 36.75
C ARG A 41 12.92 0.57 36.46
N SER A 42 13.40 -0.35 35.61
CA SER A 42 14.82 -0.44 35.23
C SER A 42 15.31 0.84 34.53
N LYS A 43 14.43 1.51 33.79
CA LYS A 43 14.67 2.81 33.14
C LYS A 43 14.43 4.02 34.02
N ARG A 44 14.15 3.84 35.33
CA ARG A 44 13.85 4.92 36.29
C ARG A 44 12.78 5.90 35.80
N MET A 45 11.78 5.39 35.06
CA MET A 45 10.66 6.21 34.64
C MET A 45 9.77 6.49 35.86
N HIS A 46 9.52 7.77 36.14
CA HIS A 46 8.69 8.21 37.27
C HIS A 46 7.20 7.85 37.08
N SER A 47 6.78 7.64 35.83
CA SER A 47 5.43 7.23 35.49
C SER A 47 5.45 6.38 34.22
N PRO A 48 4.56 5.36 34.13
CA PRO A 48 4.44 4.57 32.92
C PRO A 48 3.93 5.45 31.76
N PRO A 49 4.48 5.29 30.54
CA PRO A 49 3.97 5.98 29.36
C PRO A 49 2.54 5.55 29.05
N ALA A 50 1.77 6.44 28.43
CA ALA A 50 0.45 6.08 27.92
C ALA A 50 0.57 5.00 26.84
N ILE A 51 -0.34 4.01 26.87
CA ILE A 51 -0.37 2.91 25.91
C ILE A 51 -1.53 3.15 24.93
N LEU A 52 -1.22 3.25 23.64
CA LEU A 52 -2.19 3.14 22.55
C LEU A 52 -2.35 1.65 22.23
N TYR A 53 -3.43 1.06 22.73
CA TYR A 53 -3.67 -0.38 22.67
C TYR A 53 -4.75 -0.71 21.62
N ALA A 54 -4.34 -1.33 20.50
CA ALA A 54 -5.27 -2.03 19.61
C ALA A 54 -5.53 -3.42 20.15
N HIS A 55 -6.71 -3.97 19.89
CA HIS A 55 -7.08 -5.29 20.39
C HIS A 55 -6.89 -6.37 19.32
N GLY A 56 -6.36 -7.51 19.75
CA GLY A 56 -6.19 -8.69 18.91
C GLY A 56 -7.21 -9.80 19.15
N ASN A 57 -7.12 -10.88 18.38
CA ASN A 57 -8.06 -12.00 18.48
C ASN A 57 -7.87 -12.79 19.78
N HIS A 58 -6.68 -12.77 20.39
CA HIS A 58 -6.41 -13.42 21.66
C HIS A 58 -6.78 -12.56 22.88
N ASP A 59 -7.18 -11.30 22.68
CA ASP A 59 -7.53 -10.39 23.78
C ASP A 59 -9.01 -10.48 24.20
N GLN A 60 -9.86 -11.10 23.38
CA GLN A 60 -11.33 -11.12 23.56
C GLN A 60 -11.88 -12.47 23.99
N ASP A 61 -13.01 -12.42 24.68
CA ASP A 61 -13.82 -13.60 24.97
C ASP A 61 -14.63 -14.10 23.77
N THR A 62 -15.30 -15.25 23.93
CA THR A 62 -16.15 -15.85 22.89
C THR A 62 -17.39 -15.00 22.53
N THR A 63 -17.64 -13.91 23.25
CA THR A 63 -18.70 -12.94 22.98
C THR A 63 -18.18 -11.61 22.40
N ASN A 64 -16.90 -11.56 21.99
CA ASN A 64 -16.17 -10.38 21.51
C ASN A 64 -16.06 -9.25 22.56
N ARG A 65 -15.86 -9.61 23.83
CA ARG A 65 -15.62 -8.65 24.92
C ARG A 65 -14.19 -8.74 25.44
N TYR A 66 -13.63 -7.58 25.75
CA TYR A 66 -12.32 -7.45 26.37
C TYR A 66 -12.47 -7.40 27.89
N ILE A 67 -11.86 -8.35 28.60
CA ILE A 67 -12.03 -8.49 30.06
C ILE A 67 -11.09 -7.54 30.82
N TYR A 68 -9.84 -7.42 30.36
CA TYR A 68 -8.79 -6.70 31.08
C TYR A 68 -8.34 -5.40 30.40
N THR A 69 -8.76 -5.18 29.17
CA THR A 69 -8.45 -3.99 28.38
C THR A 69 -9.72 -3.29 27.95
N THR A 70 -9.67 -1.97 27.81
CA THR A 70 -10.78 -1.18 27.30
C THR A 70 -10.24 0.07 26.62
N GLY A 71 -10.98 0.58 25.64
CA GLY A 71 -10.65 1.88 25.06
C GLY A 71 -10.95 3.03 26.03
N PRO A 72 -10.72 4.27 25.59
CA PRO A 72 -10.88 5.46 26.43
C PRO A 72 -12.32 5.70 26.91
N ARG A 73 -13.31 5.03 26.30
CA ARG A 73 -14.71 5.04 26.72
C ARG A 73 -15.23 3.62 26.81
N LYS A 74 -16.06 3.37 27.82
CA LYS A 74 -16.66 2.05 28.06
C LYS A 74 -17.48 1.63 26.84
N GLY A 75 -17.08 0.53 26.20
CA GLY A 75 -17.74 -0.03 25.02
C GLY A 75 -17.27 0.52 23.68
N GLU A 76 -16.29 1.44 23.65
CA GLU A 76 -15.61 1.88 22.44
C GLU A 76 -14.18 1.32 22.41
N ASN A 77 -13.91 0.38 21.51
CA ASN A 77 -12.61 -0.28 21.39
C ASN A 77 -11.73 0.33 20.27
N TRP A 78 -12.30 1.27 19.51
CA TRP A 78 -11.59 2.08 18.52
C TRP A 78 -11.63 3.55 18.95
N PHE A 79 -10.56 4.28 18.71
CA PHE A 79 -10.42 5.66 19.16
C PHE A 79 -9.32 6.39 18.40
N SER A 80 -9.23 7.70 18.62
CA SER A 80 -8.19 8.55 18.04
C SER A 80 -7.45 9.34 19.12
N ALA A 81 -6.16 9.57 18.89
CA ALA A 81 -5.31 10.34 19.79
C ALA A 81 -4.42 11.28 18.98
N THR A 82 -4.17 12.48 19.48
CA THR A 82 -3.19 13.40 18.88
C THR A 82 -1.98 13.49 19.80
N LEU A 83 -0.82 13.12 19.28
CA LEU A 83 0.46 13.21 19.99
C LEU A 83 1.42 14.02 19.12
N GLY A 84 1.77 15.22 19.59
CA GLY A 84 2.52 16.19 18.76
C GLY A 84 1.78 16.54 17.47
N THR A 85 2.46 16.40 16.33
CA THR A 85 1.88 16.64 14.99
C THR A 85 1.26 15.40 14.36
N ALA A 86 1.23 14.27 15.07
CA ALA A 86 0.67 13.02 14.57
C ALA A 86 -0.76 12.79 15.08
N ARG A 87 -1.64 12.33 14.19
CA ARG A 87 -2.97 11.81 14.50
C ARG A 87 -2.94 10.28 14.41
N PHE A 88 -3.15 9.63 15.53
CA PHE A 88 -3.30 8.20 15.64
C PHE A 88 -4.77 7.83 15.57
N ILE A 89 -5.08 6.77 14.83
CA ILE A 89 -6.35 6.05 14.92
C ILE A 89 -6.05 4.62 15.31
N VAL A 90 -6.71 4.15 16.35
CA VAL A 90 -6.67 2.77 16.83
C VAL A 90 -7.96 2.12 16.39
N LEU A 91 -7.84 1.07 15.59
CA LEU A 91 -8.95 0.32 15.04
C LEU A 91 -9.03 -1.06 15.69
N ASP A 92 -10.26 -1.55 15.82
CA ASP A 92 -10.57 -2.88 16.31
C ASP A 92 -10.89 -3.79 15.10
N SER A 93 -10.08 -4.82 14.88
CA SER A 93 -10.22 -5.73 13.73
C SER A 93 -11.21 -6.87 13.97
N GLN A 94 -11.76 -7.03 15.19
CA GLN A 94 -12.45 -8.25 15.60
C GLN A 94 -13.98 -8.24 15.43
N PRO A 95 -14.76 -7.33 16.09
CA PRO A 95 -16.21 -7.47 16.09
C PRO A 95 -16.82 -7.03 14.75
N LEU A 96 -17.06 -8.00 13.86
CA LEU A 96 -17.73 -7.77 12.56
C LEU A 96 -19.09 -7.06 12.70
N HIS A 97 -19.81 -7.31 13.80
CA HIS A 97 -21.12 -6.68 14.06
C HIS A 97 -21.02 -5.18 14.35
N LEU A 98 -19.86 -4.67 14.76
CA LEU A 98 -19.60 -3.24 15.01
C LEU A 98 -18.93 -2.54 13.83
N PHE A 99 -18.65 -3.26 12.74
CA PHE A 99 -17.93 -2.74 11.57
C PHE A 99 -18.54 -1.44 11.05
N LYS A 100 -19.87 -1.39 10.86
CA LYS A 100 -20.54 -0.19 10.35
C LYS A 100 -20.35 1.00 11.29
N ALA A 101 -20.49 0.79 12.61
CA ALA A 101 -20.33 1.86 13.59
C ALA A 101 -18.89 2.41 13.61
N GLN A 102 -17.91 1.52 13.50
CA GLN A 102 -16.49 1.89 13.41
C GLN A 102 -16.18 2.60 12.08
N LEU A 103 -16.74 2.16 10.95
CA LEU A 103 -16.58 2.81 9.66
C LEU A 103 -17.21 4.20 9.66
N ASP A 104 -18.44 4.35 10.16
CA ASP A 104 -19.12 5.63 10.29
C ASP A 104 -18.36 6.58 11.24
N TRP A 105 -17.73 6.05 12.29
CA TRP A 105 -16.83 6.80 13.15
C TRP A 105 -15.57 7.25 12.40
N LEU A 106 -14.90 6.35 11.68
CA LEU A 106 -13.67 6.64 10.94
C LEU A 106 -13.91 7.67 9.83
N GLN A 107 -15.04 7.57 9.11
CA GLN A 107 -15.43 8.55 8.10
C GLN A 107 -15.68 9.94 8.70
N ARG A 108 -16.20 10.03 9.93
CA ARG A 108 -16.33 11.31 10.63
C ARG A 108 -14.98 11.82 11.11
N GLU A 109 -14.15 10.95 11.67
CA GLU A 109 -12.81 11.27 12.19
C GLU A 109 -11.91 11.87 11.09
N THR A 110 -11.92 11.27 9.90
CA THR A 110 -11.14 11.75 8.73
C THR A 110 -11.59 13.10 8.17
N ARG A 111 -12.74 13.62 8.60
CA ARG A 111 -13.25 14.94 8.22
C ARG A 111 -12.94 16.02 9.26
N LEU A 112 -12.40 15.64 10.43
CA LEU A 112 -12.09 16.60 11.49
C LEU A 112 -10.90 17.48 11.14
N GLU A 113 -10.89 18.71 11.68
CA GLU A 113 -9.76 19.63 11.50
C GLU A 113 -8.46 19.05 12.10
N THR A 114 -8.58 18.34 13.23
CA THR A 114 -7.46 17.64 13.87
C THR A 114 -6.82 16.59 12.97
N TRP A 115 -7.62 15.91 12.14
CA TRP A 115 -7.13 14.99 11.12
C TRP A 115 -6.42 15.73 9.98
N ASN A 116 -7.01 16.81 9.48
CA ASN A 116 -6.47 17.58 8.36
C ASN A 116 -5.18 18.33 8.70
N ARG A 117 -5.02 18.78 9.95
CA ARG A 117 -3.83 19.51 10.42
C ARG A 117 -2.66 18.61 10.82
N ALA A 118 -2.89 17.31 10.98
CA ALA A 118 -1.84 16.39 11.35
C ALA A 118 -0.81 16.23 10.22
N SER A 119 0.47 16.36 10.56
CA SER A 119 1.58 16.09 9.63
C SER A 119 1.70 14.60 9.34
N PHE A 120 1.45 13.77 10.37
CA PHE A 120 1.44 12.31 10.26
C PHE A 120 0.06 11.76 10.63
N ARG A 121 -0.41 10.77 9.88
CA ARG A 121 -1.64 10.02 10.16
C ARG A 121 -1.24 8.56 10.27
N ILE A 122 -1.43 7.98 11.45
CA ILE A 122 -0.96 6.64 11.78
C ILE A 122 -2.16 5.80 12.15
N ALA A 123 -2.35 4.69 11.45
CA ALA A 123 -3.37 3.71 11.78
C ALA A 123 -2.73 2.52 12.51
N ILE A 124 -3.35 2.11 13.62
CA ILE A 124 -2.95 0.95 14.42
C ILE A 124 -4.11 -0.03 14.35
N VAL A 125 -3.84 -1.25 13.90
CA VAL A 125 -4.80 -2.33 13.77
C VAL A 125 -4.06 -3.64 14.01
N HIS A 126 -4.71 -4.59 14.69
CA HIS A 126 -4.07 -5.88 15.01
C HIS A 126 -3.95 -6.78 13.77
N ILE A 127 -5.09 -7.15 13.16
CA ILE A 127 -5.06 -7.87 11.88
C ILE A 127 -4.74 -6.85 10.80
N ALA A 128 -3.51 -6.93 10.26
CA ALA A 128 -3.10 -6.02 9.20
C ALA A 128 -3.94 -6.26 7.93
N PRO A 129 -4.39 -5.18 7.26
CA PRO A 129 -5.18 -5.28 6.03
C PRO A 129 -4.36 -5.78 4.83
N PHE A 130 -3.03 -5.76 4.96
CA PHE A 130 -2.08 -6.23 3.97
C PHE A 130 -1.08 -7.16 4.64
N ILE A 131 -1.25 -8.48 4.47
CA ILE A 131 -0.29 -9.46 4.97
C ILE A 131 0.10 -10.40 3.83
N GLU A 132 1.41 -10.60 3.68
CA GLU A 132 1.99 -11.76 3.02
C GLU A 132 2.49 -12.69 4.14
N TYR A 133 1.78 -13.80 4.40
CA TYR A 133 2.27 -14.75 5.40
C TYR A 133 3.36 -15.66 4.82
N TRP A 134 4.36 -15.94 5.65
CA TRP A 134 5.49 -16.80 5.33
C TRP A 134 5.19 -18.30 5.53
N GLU A 135 4.11 -18.64 6.25
CA GLU A 135 3.73 -20.02 6.59
C GLU A 135 2.58 -20.48 5.67
N PRO A 136 2.84 -21.39 4.71
CA PRO A 136 1.86 -21.73 3.68
C PRO A 136 0.60 -22.43 4.20
N ARG A 137 0.69 -23.13 5.33
CA ARG A 137 -0.40 -23.96 5.85
C ARG A 137 -1.49 -23.10 6.47
N ALA A 138 -1.10 -22.13 7.27
CA ALA A 138 -1.97 -21.17 7.88
C ALA A 138 -2.62 -20.30 6.80
N TRP A 139 -1.82 -19.87 5.83
CA TRP A 139 -2.30 -19.14 4.65
C TRP A 139 -3.33 -19.92 3.83
N GLU A 140 -3.02 -21.14 3.41
CA GLU A 140 -3.84 -21.89 2.46
C GLU A 140 -4.95 -22.73 3.11
N GLU A 141 -4.66 -23.36 4.25
CA GLU A 141 -5.52 -24.36 4.90
C GLU A 141 -6.29 -23.79 6.09
N LEU A 142 -5.69 -22.88 6.88
CA LEU A 142 -6.35 -22.28 8.06
C LEU A 142 -7.10 -20.98 7.74
N GLY A 143 -7.09 -20.57 6.48
CA GLY A 143 -7.90 -19.47 5.97
C GLY A 143 -7.34 -18.08 6.27
N GLU A 144 -6.06 -17.95 6.63
CA GLU A 144 -5.43 -16.63 6.85
C GLU A 144 -5.43 -15.76 5.59
N LYS A 145 -5.42 -16.37 4.40
CA LYS A 145 -5.62 -15.66 3.12
C LYS A 145 -6.93 -14.88 3.04
N HIS A 146 -7.92 -15.23 3.87
CA HIS A 146 -9.21 -14.58 3.95
C HIS A 146 -9.30 -13.56 5.10
N TRP A 147 -8.24 -13.38 5.91
CA TRP A 147 -8.27 -12.41 7.01
C TRP A 147 -8.32 -10.96 6.51
N GLY A 148 -7.81 -10.71 5.29
CA GLY A 148 -7.99 -9.46 4.56
C GLY A 148 -9.26 -9.38 3.71
N ASP A 149 -10.02 -10.48 3.57
CA ASP A 149 -11.28 -10.56 2.81
C ASP A 149 -12.43 -9.91 3.59
N TYR A 150 -12.24 -8.66 3.98
CA TYR A 150 -13.34 -7.80 4.34
C TYR A 150 -14.13 -7.55 3.06
N LYS A 151 -15.40 -7.98 3.03
CA LYS A 151 -16.37 -7.64 1.98
C LYS A 151 -16.64 -6.13 1.98
N LEU A 152 -15.67 -5.35 1.53
CA LEU A 152 -15.85 -4.01 0.99
C LEU A 152 -16.71 -4.19 -0.26
N THR A 153 -18.03 -4.22 -0.07
CA THR A 153 -18.96 -4.10 -1.18
C THR A 153 -18.59 -2.84 -1.95
N LYS A 154 -18.44 -2.95 -3.27
CA LYS A 154 -18.04 -1.95 -4.29
C LYS A 154 -18.45 -0.48 -4.09
N SER A 155 -19.36 -0.15 -3.18
CA SER A 155 -19.95 1.18 -3.04
C SER A 155 -19.15 2.17 -2.19
N ASN A 156 -18.18 1.74 -1.36
CA ASN A 156 -17.45 2.65 -0.46
C ASN A 156 -15.94 2.36 -0.46
N ALA A 157 -15.23 2.83 -1.49
CA ALA A 157 -13.77 2.83 -1.48
C ALA A 157 -13.27 3.52 -0.19
N MET A 158 -12.38 2.86 0.54
CA MET A 158 -11.85 3.34 1.83
C MET A 158 -11.10 4.68 1.68
N PHE A 159 -10.49 4.92 0.52
CA PHE A 159 -9.75 6.13 0.19
C PHE A 159 -10.26 6.76 -1.12
N PRO A 160 -11.43 7.43 -1.10
CA PRO A 160 -12.12 7.89 -2.31
C PRO A 160 -11.45 9.10 -2.99
N ASN A 161 -10.39 9.66 -2.40
CA ASN A 161 -9.70 10.87 -2.86
C ASN A 161 -8.27 10.59 -3.35
N ILE A 162 -7.85 9.32 -3.42
CA ILE A 162 -6.55 8.97 -4.00
C ILE A 162 -6.64 9.19 -5.52
N THR A 163 -5.77 10.07 -6.01
CA THR A 163 -5.64 10.37 -7.45
C THR A 163 -4.31 9.88 -8.02
N LYS A 164 -3.37 9.48 -7.16
CA LYS A 164 -2.05 9.00 -7.53
C LYS A 164 -1.78 7.67 -6.85
N LEU A 165 -1.39 6.66 -7.63
CA LEU A 165 -1.10 5.32 -7.14
C LEU A 165 0.30 4.91 -7.57
N ASN A 166 1.13 4.48 -6.62
CA ASN A 166 2.43 3.88 -6.91
C ASN A 166 2.40 2.41 -6.46
N LEU A 167 2.60 1.49 -7.40
CA LEU A 167 2.62 0.05 -7.16
C LEU A 167 4.02 -0.47 -7.42
N THR A 168 4.64 -1.04 -6.39
CA THR A 168 5.91 -1.77 -6.51
C THR A 168 5.61 -3.27 -6.55
N ILE A 169 5.99 -3.92 -7.64
CA ILE A 169 5.72 -5.32 -7.94
C ILE A 169 6.98 -6.13 -7.72
N GLU A 170 6.94 -6.99 -6.71
CA GLU A 170 8.03 -7.90 -6.38
C GLU A 170 7.87 -9.27 -7.07
N ARG A 171 8.89 -10.12 -6.94
CA ARG A 171 8.95 -11.44 -7.60
C ARG A 171 7.83 -12.41 -7.19
N ARG A 172 7.19 -12.16 -6.05
CA ARG A 172 6.17 -13.03 -5.45
C ARG A 172 5.02 -12.19 -4.89
N SER A 173 4.37 -11.41 -5.74
CA SER A 173 3.16 -10.70 -5.29
C SER A 173 1.98 -11.67 -5.23
N PRO A 174 1.17 -11.64 -4.16
CA PRO A 174 0.04 -12.55 -4.04
C PRO A 174 -1.04 -12.25 -5.08
N MET A 175 -1.62 -13.33 -5.60
CA MET A 175 -2.63 -13.35 -6.67
C MET A 175 -3.91 -12.53 -6.39
N ASN A 176 -4.13 -12.07 -5.16
CA ASN A 176 -5.35 -11.36 -4.75
C ASN A 176 -5.12 -9.87 -4.41
N SER A 177 -3.92 -9.35 -4.63
CA SER A 177 -3.53 -7.98 -4.20
C SER A 177 -4.35 -6.87 -4.84
N LEU A 178 -4.86 -7.07 -6.07
CA LEU A 178 -5.50 -6.01 -6.84
C LEU A 178 -7.03 -6.01 -6.75
N GLU A 179 -7.65 -7.17 -6.45
CA GLU A 179 -9.06 -7.21 -6.04
C GLU A 179 -9.26 -6.41 -4.75
N PHE A 180 -8.31 -6.53 -3.82
CA PHE A 180 -8.23 -5.67 -2.66
C PHE A 180 -8.04 -4.19 -3.03
N LEU A 181 -7.11 -3.83 -3.94
CA LEU A 181 -6.93 -2.43 -4.34
C LEU A 181 -8.21 -1.78 -4.87
N ARG A 182 -9.07 -2.54 -5.57
CA ARG A 182 -10.39 -2.06 -6.02
C ARG A 182 -11.37 -1.83 -4.88
N SER A 183 -11.19 -2.52 -3.78
CA SER A 183 -12.04 -2.40 -2.59
C SER A 183 -11.66 -1.16 -1.77
N VAL A 184 -10.38 -0.75 -1.79
CA VAL A 184 -9.87 0.39 -1.02
C VAL A 184 -9.71 1.69 -1.81
N VAL A 185 -9.48 1.61 -3.14
CA VAL A 185 -9.24 2.79 -3.99
C VAL A 185 -10.35 2.92 -5.04
N ASP A 186 -10.88 4.13 -5.17
CA ASP A 186 -11.76 4.49 -6.28
C ASP A 186 -10.94 4.68 -7.56
N VAL A 187 -10.73 3.58 -8.28
CA VAL A 187 -9.90 3.52 -9.50
C VAL A 187 -10.36 4.54 -10.56
N SER A 188 -11.65 4.87 -10.60
CA SER A 188 -12.20 5.82 -11.57
C SER A 188 -11.63 7.25 -11.44
N LYS A 189 -11.09 7.59 -10.26
CA LYS A 189 -10.50 8.89 -9.94
C LYS A 189 -8.98 8.94 -10.07
N LEU A 190 -8.33 7.82 -10.38
CA LEU A 190 -6.88 7.81 -10.57
C LEU A 190 -6.52 8.65 -11.79
N VAL A 191 -5.63 9.62 -11.57
CA VAL A 191 -5.09 10.55 -12.58
C VAL A 191 -3.67 10.14 -12.98
N GLU A 192 -2.94 9.53 -12.05
CA GLU A 192 -1.56 9.07 -12.24
C GLU A 192 -1.37 7.68 -11.64
N VAL A 193 -0.80 6.76 -12.42
CA VAL A 193 -0.39 5.44 -11.96
C VAL A 193 1.09 5.24 -12.26
N LYS A 194 1.86 4.85 -11.25
CA LYS A 194 3.25 4.45 -11.37
C LYS A 194 3.38 2.97 -11.04
N LEU A 195 3.96 2.21 -11.95
CA LEU A 195 4.23 0.79 -11.84
C LEU A 195 5.75 0.62 -11.80
N GLU A 196 6.28 0.17 -10.68
CA GLU A 196 7.67 -0.19 -10.53
C GLU A 196 7.78 -1.71 -10.39
N SER A 197 8.64 -2.37 -11.14
CA SER A 197 8.89 -3.79 -10.94
C SER A 197 10.37 -4.15 -11.04
N HIS A 198 10.80 -5.09 -10.21
CA HIS A 198 12.10 -5.74 -10.36
C HIS A 198 12.11 -6.78 -11.49
N CYS A 199 10.96 -7.38 -11.82
CA CYS A 199 10.79 -8.25 -12.97
C CYS A 199 9.31 -8.47 -13.33
N PHE A 200 8.97 -8.21 -14.60
CA PHE A 200 7.75 -8.73 -15.22
C PHE A 200 8.06 -10.13 -15.77
N HIS A 201 8.00 -11.13 -14.90
CA HIS A 201 8.23 -12.54 -15.26
C HIS A 201 6.90 -13.24 -15.56
N LYS A 202 6.94 -14.40 -16.25
CA LYS A 202 5.74 -15.22 -16.53
C LYS A 202 4.96 -15.58 -15.26
N ASP A 203 5.64 -15.68 -14.12
CA ASP A 203 5.03 -16.00 -12.83
C ASP A 203 4.12 -14.87 -12.31
N ASN A 204 4.25 -13.65 -12.84
CA ASN A 204 3.45 -12.48 -12.50
C ASN A 204 2.40 -12.12 -13.59
N GLN A 205 2.10 -13.03 -14.52
CA GLN A 205 1.15 -12.78 -15.61
C GLN A 205 -0.24 -12.38 -15.12
N ASN A 206 -0.75 -13.05 -14.09
CA ASN A 206 -2.09 -12.78 -13.55
C ASN A 206 -2.16 -11.38 -12.93
N LEU A 207 -1.14 -11.00 -12.16
CA LEU A 207 -1.02 -9.65 -11.60
C LEU A 207 -1.02 -8.58 -12.71
N LEU A 208 -0.34 -8.85 -13.82
CA LEU A 208 -0.36 -7.95 -14.98
C LEU A 208 -1.77 -7.80 -15.57
N PHE A 209 -2.49 -8.90 -15.80
CA PHE A 209 -3.89 -8.85 -16.27
C PHE A 209 -4.81 -8.06 -15.34
N GLU A 210 -4.57 -8.15 -14.04
CA GLU A 210 -5.34 -7.39 -13.06
C GLU A 210 -4.98 -5.89 -13.07
N ILE A 211 -3.70 -5.53 -13.20
CA ILE A 211 -3.25 -4.14 -13.39
C ILE A 211 -3.89 -3.56 -14.64
N ILE A 212 -3.88 -4.32 -15.72
CA ILE A 212 -4.54 -3.95 -16.99
C ILE A 212 -6.01 -3.62 -16.75
N SER A 213 -6.72 -4.51 -16.07
CA SER A 213 -8.13 -4.31 -15.79
C SER A 213 -8.39 -3.13 -14.84
N ILE A 214 -7.43 -2.73 -14.00
CA ILE A 214 -7.47 -1.46 -13.23
C ILE A 214 -7.31 -0.26 -14.16
N LEU A 215 -6.32 -0.28 -15.07
CA LEU A 215 -6.06 0.83 -16.00
C LEU A 215 -7.27 1.08 -16.92
N GLU A 216 -7.97 0.03 -17.36
CA GLU A 216 -9.20 0.16 -18.17
C GLU A 216 -10.35 0.85 -17.43
N GLN A 217 -10.42 0.70 -16.11
CA GLN A 217 -11.46 1.33 -15.27
C GLN A 217 -11.08 2.75 -14.81
N ALA A 218 -9.82 3.15 -15.01
CA ALA A 218 -9.31 4.46 -14.63
C ALA A 218 -9.60 5.50 -15.73
N TYR A 219 -10.88 5.86 -15.90
CA TYR A 219 -11.31 6.81 -16.94
C TYR A 219 -10.66 8.20 -16.81
N SER A 220 -10.25 8.59 -15.60
CA SER A 220 -9.55 9.87 -15.34
C SER A 220 -8.04 9.79 -15.54
N LEU A 221 -7.49 8.63 -15.89
CA LEU A 221 -6.05 8.41 -15.95
C LEU A 221 -5.44 9.23 -17.08
N SER A 222 -4.50 10.09 -16.73
CA SER A 222 -3.83 10.98 -17.68
C SER A 222 -2.31 10.77 -17.72
N SER A 223 -1.74 10.11 -16.71
CA SER A 223 -0.31 9.87 -16.58
C SER A 223 -0.04 8.41 -16.18
N LEU A 224 0.80 7.73 -16.95
CA LEU A 224 1.23 6.36 -16.68
C LEU A 224 2.76 6.28 -16.71
N ILE A 225 3.34 5.77 -15.63
CA ILE A 225 4.79 5.59 -15.49
C ILE A 225 5.06 4.10 -15.27
N ILE A 226 5.85 3.47 -16.14
CA ILE A 226 6.22 2.06 -16.07
C ILE A 226 7.74 1.96 -15.99
N HIS A 227 8.23 1.53 -14.84
CA HIS A 227 9.65 1.30 -14.57
C HIS A 227 9.90 -0.19 -14.34
N SER A 228 10.89 -0.74 -15.04
CA SER A 228 11.35 -2.12 -14.84
C SER A 228 12.87 -2.18 -14.78
N ARG A 229 13.42 -2.94 -13.83
CA ARG A 229 14.87 -3.16 -13.72
C ARG A 229 15.35 -4.41 -14.49
N CYS A 230 14.49 -5.06 -15.27
CA CYS A 230 14.78 -6.38 -15.84
C CYS A 230 15.66 -6.40 -17.10
N CYS A 231 16.22 -7.58 -17.38
CA CYS A 231 16.99 -7.91 -18.58
C CYS A 231 16.07 -8.08 -19.81
N LYS A 232 16.61 -7.75 -21.00
CA LYS A 232 15.91 -7.69 -22.29
C LYS A 232 14.94 -8.87 -22.56
N TYR A 233 15.37 -10.11 -22.41
CA TYR A 233 14.70 -11.28 -23.00
C TYR A 233 13.34 -11.64 -22.38
N GLU A 234 13.07 -11.23 -21.14
CA GLU A 234 11.86 -11.64 -20.43
C GLU A 234 10.72 -10.61 -20.54
N LEU A 235 11.02 -9.35 -20.88
CA LEU A 235 10.04 -8.26 -20.86
C LEU A 235 9.21 -8.14 -22.16
N TYR A 236 9.74 -8.61 -23.30
CA TYR A 236 9.22 -8.30 -24.63
C TYR A 236 7.76 -8.72 -24.86
N PRO A 237 7.34 -9.96 -24.59
CA PRO A 237 5.96 -10.37 -24.84
C PRO A 237 4.96 -9.57 -23.98
N PHE A 238 5.39 -9.11 -22.81
CA PHE A 238 4.55 -8.41 -21.85
C PHE A 238 4.41 -6.92 -22.14
N LEU A 239 5.49 -6.25 -22.54
CA LEU A 239 5.40 -4.83 -22.93
C LEU A 239 4.46 -4.65 -24.11
N ASN A 240 4.50 -5.54 -25.11
CA ASN A 240 3.59 -5.46 -26.25
C ASN A 240 2.12 -5.62 -25.80
N HIS A 241 1.86 -6.48 -24.82
CA HIS A 241 0.53 -6.61 -24.25
C HIS A 241 0.11 -5.33 -23.52
N ILE A 242 0.95 -4.82 -22.61
CA ILE A 242 0.69 -3.56 -21.87
C ILE A 242 0.45 -2.41 -22.85
N PHE A 243 1.26 -2.28 -23.90
CA PHE A 243 1.10 -1.24 -24.92
C PHE A 243 -0.16 -1.42 -25.77
N SER A 244 -0.56 -2.67 -26.04
CA SER A 244 -1.81 -2.96 -26.75
C SER A 244 -3.07 -2.64 -25.95
N ILE A 245 -2.96 -2.25 -24.68
CA ILE A 245 -4.10 -1.96 -23.80
C ILE A 245 -3.93 -0.65 -23.00
N ILE A 246 -2.92 0.17 -23.32
CA ILE A 246 -2.83 1.52 -22.74
C ILE A 246 -4.13 2.28 -23.06
N PRO A 247 -4.75 2.94 -22.06
CA PRO A 247 -5.95 3.74 -22.29
C PRO A 247 -5.69 4.90 -23.27
N HIS A 248 -6.61 5.13 -24.21
CA HIS A 248 -6.47 6.16 -25.26
C HIS A 248 -6.38 7.60 -24.70
N GLN A 249 -6.86 7.81 -23.48
CA GLN A 249 -6.88 9.12 -22.81
C GLN A 249 -5.54 9.53 -22.16
N ILE A 250 -4.53 8.66 -22.18
CA ILE A 250 -3.22 8.98 -21.60
C ILE A 250 -2.59 10.18 -22.32
N LYS A 251 -2.20 11.18 -21.53
CA LYS A 251 -1.51 12.40 -21.98
C LYS A 251 -0.01 12.35 -21.72
N ARG A 252 0.41 11.62 -20.68
CA ARG A 252 1.81 11.47 -20.27
C ARG A 252 2.14 10.00 -20.10
N LEU A 253 3.10 9.52 -20.87
CA LEU A 253 3.60 8.14 -20.75
C LEU A 253 5.10 8.17 -20.50
N GLN A 254 5.55 7.46 -19.46
CA GLN A 254 6.96 7.17 -19.25
C GLN A 254 7.11 5.66 -19.20
N THR A 255 7.89 5.09 -20.12
CA THR A 255 8.04 3.63 -20.20
C THR A 255 9.39 3.24 -20.77
N LEU A 256 9.75 1.98 -20.57
CA LEU A 256 10.87 1.36 -21.26
C LEU A 256 10.46 0.96 -22.68
N ILE A 257 11.32 1.21 -23.65
CA ILE A 257 11.21 0.67 -25.01
C ILE A 257 12.55 0.13 -25.47
N ASN A 258 12.54 -0.73 -26.47
CA ASN A 258 13.76 -1.27 -27.04
C ASN A 258 13.63 -1.66 -28.53
N GLN A 259 12.44 -1.48 -29.13
CA GLN A 259 12.16 -1.74 -30.53
C GLN A 259 11.22 -0.66 -31.10
N LEU A 260 11.26 -0.47 -32.43
CA LEU A 260 10.47 0.54 -33.12
C LEU A 260 8.96 0.23 -33.14
N ASP A 261 8.61 -1.05 -33.25
CA ASP A 261 7.23 -1.54 -33.24
C ASP A 261 6.46 -1.15 -31.96
N GLN A 262 7.15 -1.08 -30.83
CA GLN A 262 6.60 -0.61 -29.55
C GLN A 262 6.22 0.87 -29.61
N ILE A 263 7.10 1.71 -30.19
CA ILE A 263 6.82 3.13 -30.38
C ILE A 263 5.59 3.30 -31.26
N GLU A 264 5.55 2.59 -32.39
CA GLU A 264 4.39 2.63 -33.28
C GLU A 264 3.10 2.19 -32.59
N THR A 265 3.16 1.11 -31.80
CA THR A 265 2.01 0.59 -31.06
C THR A 265 1.49 1.63 -30.06
N ILE A 266 2.41 2.24 -29.30
CA ILE A 266 2.08 3.29 -28.32
C ILE A 266 1.44 4.49 -29.03
N LEU A 267 2.04 4.98 -30.11
CA LEU A 267 1.55 6.18 -30.80
C LEU A 267 0.24 5.95 -31.55
N LYS A 268 0.05 4.77 -32.16
CA LYS A 268 -1.23 4.39 -32.79
C LYS A 268 -2.37 4.35 -31.76
N ARG A 269 -2.06 3.93 -30.53
CA ARG A 269 -3.07 3.78 -29.47
C ARG A 269 -3.30 5.07 -28.66
N CYS A 270 -2.24 5.80 -28.34
CA CYS A 270 -2.30 6.99 -27.47
C CYS A 270 -2.36 8.27 -28.32
N GLN A 271 -3.48 8.50 -29.01
CA GLN A 271 -3.63 9.66 -29.89
C GLN A 271 -3.61 11.01 -29.14
N ASN A 272 -3.85 10.99 -27.82
CA ASN A 272 -3.87 12.19 -26.96
C ASN A 272 -2.54 12.44 -26.23
N LEU A 273 -1.48 11.73 -26.60
CA LEU A 273 -0.19 11.81 -25.93
C LEU A 273 0.44 13.18 -26.15
N LEU A 274 0.69 13.91 -25.05
CA LEU A 274 1.35 15.22 -25.05
C LEU A 274 2.83 15.09 -24.73
N VAL A 275 3.18 14.15 -23.85
CA VAL A 275 4.56 13.90 -23.43
C VAL A 275 4.78 12.40 -23.41
N VAL A 276 5.82 11.96 -24.08
CA VAL A 276 6.32 10.60 -23.99
C VAL A 276 7.76 10.62 -23.57
N ARG A 277 8.11 9.76 -22.63
CA ARG A 277 9.49 9.57 -22.20
C ARG A 277 9.85 8.11 -22.32
N PHE A 278 10.90 7.86 -23.08
CA PHE A 278 11.40 6.53 -23.36
C PHE A 278 12.72 6.30 -22.62
N GLU A 279 12.79 5.21 -21.87
CA GLU A 279 13.98 4.79 -21.16
C GLU A 279 14.52 3.47 -21.77
N ILE A 280 15.85 3.32 -21.82
CA ILE A 280 16.48 2.04 -22.16
C ILE A 280 17.44 1.63 -21.06
N THR A 281 17.28 0.41 -20.54
CA THR A 281 18.28 -0.19 -19.66
C THR A 281 19.41 -0.83 -20.47
N ARG A 282 20.63 -0.30 -20.30
CA ARG A 282 21.93 -0.91 -20.68
C ARG A 282 22.29 -0.99 -22.17
N LEU A 283 21.48 -0.47 -23.10
CA LEU A 283 21.80 -0.45 -24.54
C LEU A 283 21.45 0.89 -25.18
N LYS A 284 22.14 1.22 -26.29
CA LYS A 284 21.80 2.37 -27.12
C LYS A 284 20.50 2.11 -27.88
N PHE A 285 19.75 3.16 -28.23
CA PHE A 285 18.70 3.02 -29.24
C PHE A 285 19.29 2.38 -30.51
N SER A 286 18.52 1.53 -31.20
CA SER A 286 18.91 1.14 -32.55
C SER A 286 18.94 2.40 -33.42
N GLN A 287 19.84 2.43 -34.41
CA GLN A 287 19.91 3.55 -35.34
C GLN A 287 18.55 3.81 -36.00
N GLU A 288 17.81 2.74 -36.29
CA GLU A 288 16.43 2.78 -36.80
C GLU A 288 15.47 3.59 -35.91
N VAL A 289 15.54 3.45 -34.57
CA VAL A 289 14.68 4.23 -33.66
C VAL A 289 15.10 5.70 -33.66
N ILE A 290 16.40 5.99 -33.69
CA ILE A 290 16.92 7.37 -33.73
C ILE A 290 16.49 8.06 -35.03
N ASP A 291 16.66 7.37 -36.17
CA ASP A 291 16.33 7.88 -37.50
C ASP A 291 14.82 8.08 -37.66
N TRP A 292 14.01 7.24 -37.03
CA TRP A 292 12.56 7.40 -37.00
C TRP A 292 12.11 8.58 -36.12
N PHE A 293 12.75 8.82 -34.97
CA PHE A 293 12.29 9.83 -34.01
C PHE A 293 12.38 11.27 -34.51
N ASN A 294 13.54 11.63 -35.07
CA ASN A 294 13.83 13.01 -35.48
C ASN A 294 12.80 13.59 -36.47
N PRO A 295 12.35 12.88 -37.51
CA PRO A 295 11.34 13.42 -38.43
C PRO A 295 9.89 13.31 -37.90
N ASN A 296 9.61 12.45 -36.92
CA ASN A 296 8.23 12.14 -36.50
C ASN A 296 7.79 12.81 -35.19
N THR A 297 8.61 13.69 -34.61
CA THR A 297 8.32 14.37 -33.34
C THR A 297 8.62 15.87 -33.40
N MET A 298 7.81 16.69 -32.73
CA MET A 298 8.12 18.11 -32.50
C MET A 298 8.82 18.25 -31.14
N ASP A 299 9.94 18.95 -31.09
CA ASP A 299 10.72 19.24 -29.87
C ASP A 299 11.25 18.00 -29.12
N SER A 300 11.59 16.91 -29.81
CA SER A 300 12.24 15.75 -29.17
C SER A 300 13.62 16.12 -28.65
N THR A 301 13.90 15.75 -27.40
CA THR A 301 15.21 15.99 -26.77
C THR A 301 15.88 14.67 -26.46
N PHE A 302 16.78 14.23 -27.34
CA PHE A 302 17.63 13.09 -27.04
C PHE A 302 18.67 13.48 -25.98
N ARG A 303 18.70 12.78 -24.85
CA ARG A 303 19.67 12.98 -23.77
C ARG A 303 20.27 11.65 -23.34
N ARG A 304 21.57 11.61 -23.09
CA ARG A 304 22.21 10.47 -22.45
C ARG A 304 22.34 10.75 -20.95
N HIS A 305 21.71 9.91 -20.11
CA HIS A 305 21.72 10.01 -18.64
C HIS A 305 22.20 8.68 -18.05
N ASP A 306 23.24 8.69 -17.23
CA ASP A 306 23.81 7.49 -16.57
C ASP A 306 24.08 6.29 -17.51
N GLY A 307 24.59 6.57 -18.72
CA GLY A 307 24.87 5.54 -19.72
C GLY A 307 23.64 4.97 -20.43
N CYS A 308 22.46 5.53 -20.17
CA CYS A 308 21.20 5.21 -20.85
C CYS A 308 20.82 6.34 -21.80
N ASP A 309 20.29 6.00 -22.97
CA ASP A 309 19.71 6.98 -23.88
C ASP A 309 18.25 7.24 -23.46
N VAL A 310 17.85 8.51 -23.44
CA VAL A 310 16.53 9.01 -23.04
C VAL A 310 16.01 9.90 -24.17
N ILE A 311 14.77 9.67 -24.59
CA ILE A 311 14.04 10.51 -25.54
C ILE A 311 12.74 10.96 -24.88
#